data_AF-A0A5E4MDB8-F1
#
_entry.id   AF-A0A5E4MDB8-F1
#
_cell.length_a   1.000
_cell.length_b   1.000
_cell.length_c   1.000
_cell.angle_alpha   90.00
_cell.angle_beta   90.00
_cell.angle_gamma   90.00
#
_symmetry.space_group_name_H-M   'P 1'
#
loop_
_entity.id
_entity.type
_entity.pdbx_description
1 polymer ?
#
loop_
_entity_poly.entity_id
_entity_poly.type
_entity_poly.pdbx_seq_one_letter_code
_entity_poly.pdbx_strand_id
1 'polypeptide(L)'
;MSINQQNDEFESQKNNNENGEQPNSSTLKEAHEDPKQSRCTSILDYLQVSLKMSGNQQPDEFESEKNNNESGEEPNSSTLKEVHEDPKQSRCTPILDYLQSRIKELYMFKNNLFENCTKENPHDKENLRKKIDEVILMVKEKKEAAIAENKALYYYLLGKTWCVQHPVDDECIHMLKKSLKLNPNNSEGWNLLGECLVHLKMFSKAKHCFITSLKYGKSKQLLRNLAIIMREVQLLTSENVKECLEAGIEYAKEAVQIDYTDGKSWAILGNAYLSLFCIEQEINPLSKSIISYGKALKDTKTAKNPYLHFNRGVAFKYAEMYTEAMISFEKSLQLDPAWDVAKKTLNDLVKYLTTAQTLFQRKGQIRTKQLQQMTRTLDTRSLGLYSKPIKTMTGQLILEPTPLSKLQNGLNCNKVVCGKVVCVVYYQEPVPYTFCMVDKELNCIVVSVYNLSPSKGPVIHDSVAIPEPYMTQIDATYKNQKFQYPNLRVYLPLTMAVNKKCLSADCICQPHFLTKLF
;
A
#
# COMPACT_ATOMS: atom_id res chain seq x y z
N MET A 1 36.20 52.28 38.15
CA MET A 1 37.61 52.29 37.73
C MET A 1 38.11 50.86 37.86
N SER A 2 38.15 50.15 36.74
CA SER A 2 39.41 49.79 36.05
C SER A 2 40.03 48.57 36.72
N ILE A 3 39.79 47.36 36.20
CA ILE A 3 40.54 46.69 35.13
C ILE A 3 41.90 46.15 35.63
N ASN A 4 42.14 44.86 35.29
CA ASN A 4 43.39 44.10 35.24
C ASN A 4 43.92 43.51 36.56
N GLN A 5 44.45 42.28 36.64
CA GLN A 5 45.07 41.40 35.63
C GLN A 5 45.21 39.97 36.21
N GLN A 6 44.86 38.91 35.44
CA GLN A 6 45.75 37.88 34.86
C GLN A 6 46.42 36.87 35.82
N ASN A 7 46.07 35.59 35.63
CA ASN A 7 46.95 34.41 35.39
C ASN A 7 46.08 33.14 35.50
N ASP A 8 45.78 32.49 34.37
CA ASP A 8 46.46 31.28 33.86
C ASP A 8 46.00 30.00 34.57
N GLU A 9 45.16 29.21 33.90
CA GLU A 9 45.35 27.76 33.78
C GLU A 9 44.39 27.16 32.74
N PHE A 10 45.00 26.60 31.69
CA PHE A 10 44.39 25.71 30.72
C PHE A 10 44.02 24.41 31.41
N GLU A 11 42.73 24.11 31.60
CA GLU A 11 42.19 22.75 31.51
C GLU A 11 40.65 22.72 31.60
N SER A 12 40.05 21.95 30.69
CA SER A 12 38.68 21.39 30.67
C SER A 12 37.77 21.91 29.55
N GLN A 13 37.82 21.22 28.41
CA GLN A 13 36.66 20.54 27.84
C GLN A 13 37.11 19.65 26.66
N LYS A 14 37.38 18.39 26.99
CA LYS A 14 37.40 17.26 26.04
C LYS A 14 35.96 16.82 25.79
N ASN A 15 35.67 16.54 24.51
CA ASN A 15 34.86 15.45 23.96
C ASN A 15 33.57 15.01 24.68
N ASN A 16 32.44 15.09 23.97
CA ASN A 16 31.67 13.94 23.45
C ASN A 16 30.43 14.50 22.72
N ASN A 17 30.33 14.38 21.40
CA ASN A 17 29.74 13.24 20.68
C ASN A 17 28.34 12.82 21.16
N GLU A 18 27.45 12.73 20.16
CA GLU A 18 26.25 11.89 20.09
C GLU A 18 25.04 12.28 20.95
N ASN A 19 24.01 12.84 20.29
CA ASN A 19 22.73 12.14 20.13
C ASN A 19 21.79 12.96 19.22
N GLY A 20 21.63 12.48 17.99
CA GLY A 20 20.51 12.87 17.15
C GLY A 20 19.24 12.25 17.71
N GLU A 21 18.28 13.08 18.09
CA GLU A 21 16.95 12.64 18.50
C GLU A 21 16.24 11.98 17.31
N GLN A 22 16.14 10.65 17.38
CA GLN A 22 15.22 9.86 16.57
C GLN A 22 13.78 10.26 16.91
N PRO A 23 12.87 10.43 15.93
CA PRO A 23 11.46 10.51 16.24
C PRO A 23 10.99 9.14 16.76
N ASN A 24 10.51 9.15 18.00
CA ASN A 24 9.96 8.01 18.74
C ASN A 24 9.14 7.06 17.86
N SER A 25 9.70 5.87 17.63
CA SER A 25 9.04 4.73 17.00
C SER A 25 8.16 3.93 17.99
N SER A 26 7.65 4.58 19.04
CA SER A 26 6.93 3.92 20.15
C SER A 26 5.42 3.78 19.95
N THR A 27 4.80 4.52 19.02
CA THR A 27 3.35 4.47 18.79
C THR A 27 2.86 3.29 17.94
N LEU A 28 3.76 2.49 17.35
CA LEU A 28 3.38 1.29 16.58
C LEU A 28 3.52 -0.03 17.36
N LYS A 29 4.00 0.01 18.62
CA LYS A 29 4.06 -1.19 19.48
C LYS A 29 2.77 -1.47 20.26
N GLU A 30 1.78 -0.57 20.23
CA GLU A 30 0.53 -0.70 20.99
C GLU A 30 -0.69 -1.10 20.15
N ALA A 31 -0.49 -1.49 18.88
CA ALA A 31 -1.53 -2.11 18.05
C ALA A 31 -1.34 -3.64 17.91
N HIS A 32 -0.62 -4.26 18.85
CA HIS A 32 -0.70 -5.70 19.05
C HIS A 32 -1.96 -6.00 19.84
N GLU A 33 -2.86 -6.79 19.24
CA GLU A 33 -3.90 -7.49 20.00
C GLU A 33 -3.24 -8.17 21.20
N ASP A 34 -3.63 -7.73 22.39
CA ASP A 34 -3.34 -8.44 23.61
C ASP A 34 -3.97 -9.84 23.46
N PRO A 35 -3.22 -10.96 23.51
CA PRO A 35 -3.75 -12.31 23.29
C PRO A 35 -4.71 -12.79 24.39
N LYS A 36 -5.10 -11.87 25.29
CA LYS A 36 -5.98 -12.07 26.45
C LYS A 36 -7.29 -11.28 26.36
N GLN A 37 -7.75 -10.91 25.16
CA GLN A 37 -9.18 -10.60 25.00
C GLN A 37 -9.96 -11.90 25.20
N SER A 38 -10.61 -11.98 26.36
CA SER A 38 -11.57 -13.01 26.73
C SER A 38 -12.59 -13.20 25.60
N ARG A 39 -13.08 -14.43 25.44
CA ARG A 39 -14.16 -14.84 24.52
C ARG A 39 -15.42 -13.98 24.74
N CYS A 40 -15.46 -12.76 24.22
CA CYS A 40 -16.65 -11.95 24.10
C CYS A 40 -17.36 -12.36 22.82
N THR A 41 -18.65 -12.66 22.92
CA THR A 41 -19.52 -12.93 21.79
C THR A 41 -19.71 -11.63 21.01
N SER A 42 -19.05 -11.45 19.87
CA SER A 42 -19.07 -10.16 19.16
C SER A 42 -20.26 -10.07 18.19
N ILE A 43 -20.71 -8.85 17.89
CA ILE A 43 -21.67 -8.61 16.79
C ILE A 43 -21.12 -9.04 15.42
N LEU A 44 -19.79 -9.11 15.27
CA LEU A 44 -19.15 -9.64 14.06
C LEU A 44 -19.43 -11.14 13.87
N ASP A 45 -19.49 -11.92 14.96
CA ASP A 45 -19.86 -13.35 14.90
C ASP A 45 -21.30 -13.53 14.37
N TYR A 46 -22.21 -12.62 14.74
CA TYR A 46 -23.60 -12.63 14.26
C TYR A 46 -23.71 -12.34 12.75
N LEU A 47 -22.88 -11.45 12.22
CA LEU A 47 -22.89 -11.12 10.80
C LEU A 47 -22.28 -12.23 9.93
N GLN A 48 -21.25 -12.92 10.42
CA GLN A 48 -20.72 -14.12 9.74
C GLN A 48 -21.80 -15.22 9.62
N VAL A 49 -22.66 -15.41 10.62
CA VAL A 49 -23.80 -16.34 10.56
C VAL A 49 -24.85 -15.87 9.55
N SER A 50 -25.20 -14.59 9.58
CA SER A 50 -26.25 -14.04 8.71
C SER A 50 -25.86 -14.06 7.23
N LEU A 51 -24.58 -13.84 6.93
CA LEU A 51 -24.04 -13.95 5.56
C LEU A 51 -23.94 -15.42 5.10
N LYS A 52 -23.52 -16.35 5.98
CA LYS A 52 -23.51 -17.80 5.66
C LYS A 52 -24.91 -18.37 5.41
N MET A 53 -25.93 -17.90 6.14
CA MET A 53 -27.33 -18.32 5.94
C MET A 53 -27.91 -17.85 4.59
N SER A 54 -27.35 -16.80 3.98
CA SER A 54 -27.77 -16.30 2.66
C SER A 54 -27.04 -16.95 1.48
N GLY A 55 -26.01 -17.77 1.73
CA GLY A 55 -25.25 -18.48 0.72
C GLY A 55 -25.12 -19.95 1.08
N ASN A 56 -26.12 -20.77 0.72
CA ASN A 56 -26.07 -22.21 0.90
C ASN A 56 -26.16 -22.90 -0.47
N GLN A 57 -25.02 -23.35 -0.99
CA GLN A 57 -24.90 -24.58 -1.78
C GLN A 57 -23.69 -25.37 -1.25
N GLN A 58 -23.88 -26.69 -1.25
CA GLN A 58 -23.25 -27.71 -0.41
C GLN A 58 -21.77 -28.01 -0.69
N PRO A 59 -21.10 -28.74 0.24
CA PRO A 59 -19.70 -29.12 0.15
C PRO A 59 -19.53 -30.44 -0.61
N ASP A 60 -18.45 -30.55 -1.40
CA ASP A 60 -17.96 -31.84 -1.86
C ASP A 60 -16.62 -32.16 -1.19
N GLU A 61 -16.66 -33.29 -0.49
CA GLU A 61 -15.55 -34.10 -0.02
C GLU A 61 -14.68 -34.54 -1.19
N PHE A 62 -13.35 -34.63 -1.02
CA PHE A 62 -12.61 -35.77 -1.55
C PHE A 62 -11.30 -36.00 -0.78
N GLU A 63 -11.04 -37.29 -0.60
CA GLU A 63 -10.17 -37.92 0.36
C GLU A 63 -8.67 -37.80 0.07
N SER A 64 -7.94 -38.06 1.15
CA SER A 64 -6.54 -38.43 1.26
C SER A 64 -6.12 -39.61 0.38
N GLU A 65 -4.90 -39.58 -0.14
CA GLU A 65 -4.07 -40.78 -0.25
C GLU A 65 -2.62 -40.48 0.16
N LYS A 66 -2.22 -41.17 1.24
CA LYS A 66 -0.82 -41.41 1.61
C LYS A 66 -0.29 -42.49 0.66
N ASN A 67 0.97 -42.37 0.23
CA ASN A 67 1.82 -43.54 0.05
C ASN A 67 3.27 -43.20 0.40
N ASN A 68 3.76 -43.92 1.40
CA ASN A 68 5.17 -44.09 1.70
C ASN A 68 5.81 -44.95 0.61
N ASN A 69 7.08 -44.73 0.29
CA ASN A 69 8.08 -45.81 0.29
C ASN A 69 9.50 -45.25 0.29
N GLU A 70 10.32 -46.00 1.00
CA GLU A 70 11.67 -45.73 1.50
C GLU A 70 12.78 -46.01 0.46
N SER A 71 14.02 -45.81 0.94
CA SER A 71 15.34 -46.16 0.39
C SER A 71 15.89 -45.17 -0.65
N GLY A 72 17.04 -44.52 -0.48
CA GLY A 72 18.23 -44.86 0.30
C GLY A 72 19.29 -45.36 -0.66
N GLU A 73 20.28 -44.51 -1.00
CA GLU A 73 21.66 -44.87 -1.39
C GLU A 73 22.43 -43.61 -1.85
N GLU A 74 23.42 -43.20 -1.05
CA GLU A 74 24.62 -42.51 -1.55
C GLU A 74 25.54 -43.55 -2.21
N PRO A 75 26.40 -43.16 -3.17
CA PRO A 75 27.83 -43.13 -2.79
C PRO A 75 28.70 -42.04 -3.47
N ASN A 76 29.65 -41.55 -2.67
CA ASN A 76 31.08 -41.33 -2.96
C ASN A 76 31.57 -40.60 -4.23
N SER A 77 32.14 -39.42 -3.96
CA SER A 77 33.57 -39.03 -4.07
C SER A 77 34.46 -39.47 -5.25
N SER A 78 35.41 -38.56 -5.55
CA SER A 78 36.46 -38.55 -6.59
C SER A 78 36.00 -37.95 -7.93
N THR A 79 36.73 -37.06 -8.60
CA THR A 79 38.16 -36.77 -8.60
C THR A 79 38.38 -35.30 -9.00
N LEU A 80 39.26 -34.60 -8.29
CA LEU A 80 39.88 -33.34 -8.71
C LEU A 80 40.71 -33.59 -9.98
N LYS A 81 40.45 -32.83 -11.04
CA LYS A 81 41.44 -32.59 -12.10
C LYS A 81 41.59 -31.09 -12.30
N GLU A 82 42.70 -30.61 -11.74
CA GLU A 82 43.37 -29.37 -12.10
C GLU A 82 43.59 -29.35 -13.62
N VAL A 83 43.15 -28.28 -14.28
CA VAL A 83 43.61 -27.95 -15.62
C VAL A 83 44.46 -26.70 -15.48
N HIS A 84 45.74 -26.91 -15.74
CA HIS A 84 46.81 -25.93 -15.75
C HIS A 84 46.48 -24.70 -16.61
N GLU A 85 46.78 -23.53 -16.04
CA GLU A 85 46.91 -22.26 -16.74
C GLU A 85 48.15 -22.30 -17.67
N ASP A 86 47.95 -22.08 -18.96
CA ASP A 86 49.02 -21.66 -19.88
C ASP A 86 48.85 -20.16 -20.19
N PRO A 87 49.84 -19.30 -19.86
CA PRO A 87 49.74 -17.86 -20.00
C PRO A 87 50.31 -17.41 -21.35
N LYS A 88 49.44 -17.13 -22.33
CA LYS A 88 49.65 -16.17 -23.45
C LYS A 88 48.50 -16.27 -24.46
N GLN A 89 47.36 -15.65 -24.15
CA GLN A 89 46.42 -15.18 -25.17
C GLN A 89 46.00 -13.75 -24.83
N SER A 90 46.34 -12.87 -25.75
CA SER A 90 45.88 -11.48 -25.86
C SER A 90 44.41 -11.36 -25.44
N ARG A 91 44.13 -10.61 -24.37
CA ARG A 91 42.77 -10.34 -23.87
C ARG A 91 42.01 -9.48 -24.87
N CYS A 92 41.41 -10.10 -25.87
CA CYS A 92 40.33 -9.48 -26.63
C CYS A 92 39.05 -9.70 -25.83
N THR A 93 38.52 -8.66 -25.19
CA THR A 93 37.19 -8.74 -24.58
C THR A 93 36.16 -9.05 -25.66
N PRO A 94 35.33 -10.10 -25.53
CA PRO A 94 34.26 -10.39 -26.48
C PRO A 94 33.41 -9.15 -26.75
N ILE A 95 33.02 -8.95 -28.00
CA ILE A 95 32.32 -7.73 -28.43
C ILE A 95 30.99 -7.59 -27.67
N LEU A 96 30.32 -8.70 -27.40
CA LEU A 96 29.09 -8.73 -26.63
C LEU A 96 29.28 -8.30 -25.17
N ASP A 97 30.39 -8.68 -24.53
CA ASP A 97 30.70 -8.26 -23.15
C ASP A 97 30.94 -6.75 -23.08
N TYR A 98 31.64 -6.20 -24.07
CA TYR A 98 31.84 -4.76 -24.21
C TYR A 98 30.51 -4.01 -24.37
N LEU A 99 29.63 -4.47 -25.27
CA LEU A 99 28.31 -3.87 -25.47
C LEU A 99 27.46 -3.95 -24.20
N GLN A 100 27.49 -5.08 -23.50
CA GLN A 100 26.77 -5.26 -22.25
C GLN A 100 27.28 -4.30 -21.16
N SER A 101 28.59 -4.07 -21.06
CA SER A 101 29.17 -3.08 -20.14
C SER A 101 28.66 -1.67 -20.45
N ARG A 102 28.66 -1.29 -21.73
CA ARG A 102 28.21 0.05 -22.13
C ARG A 102 26.72 0.28 -21.86
N ILE A 103 25.90 -0.75 -22.05
CA ILE A 103 24.48 -0.73 -21.69
C ILE A 103 24.31 -0.63 -20.16
N LYS A 104 25.10 -1.37 -19.37
CA LYS A 104 25.07 -1.23 -17.90
C LYS A 104 25.38 0.21 -17.45
N GLU A 105 26.39 0.84 -18.04
CA GLU A 105 26.72 2.25 -17.78
C GLU A 105 25.58 3.20 -18.15
N LEU A 106 24.85 2.93 -19.24
CA LEU A 106 23.66 3.68 -19.63
C LEU A 106 22.54 3.58 -18.57
N TYR A 107 22.28 2.38 -18.04
CA TYR A 107 21.31 2.19 -16.97
C TYR A 107 21.75 2.84 -15.65
N MET A 108 23.05 2.78 -15.32
CA MET A 108 23.60 3.47 -14.14
C MET A 108 23.46 4.99 -14.29
N PHE A 109 23.75 5.53 -15.49
CA PHE A 109 23.56 6.93 -15.79
C PHE A 109 22.08 7.36 -15.66
N LYS A 110 21.15 6.57 -16.22
CA LYS A 110 19.70 6.77 -16.05
C LYS A 110 19.33 6.83 -14.57
N ASN A 111 19.74 5.83 -13.79
CA ASN A 111 19.43 5.76 -12.35
C ASN A 111 19.97 6.98 -11.60
N ASN A 112 21.21 7.39 -11.87
CA ASN A 112 21.84 8.53 -11.22
C ASN A 112 21.18 9.88 -11.57
N LEU A 113 20.66 10.05 -12.80
CA LEU A 113 19.90 11.24 -13.18
C LEU A 113 18.63 11.39 -12.31
N PHE A 114 17.91 10.29 -12.09
CA PHE A 114 16.74 10.28 -11.21
C PHE A 114 17.09 10.38 -9.72
N GLU A 115 18.34 10.09 -9.31
CA GLU A 115 18.80 10.26 -7.93
C GLU A 115 19.11 11.73 -7.55
N ASN A 116 19.41 12.58 -8.53
CA ASN A 116 19.84 13.97 -8.31
C ASN A 116 18.80 15.03 -8.71
N CYS A 117 17.76 14.66 -9.45
CA CYS A 117 16.77 15.60 -9.96
C CYS A 117 15.51 15.65 -9.10
N THR A 118 15.34 16.74 -8.34
CA THR A 118 14.06 17.12 -7.69
C THR A 118 13.09 17.82 -8.65
N LYS A 119 13.52 18.05 -9.90
CA LYS A 119 12.74 18.64 -10.98
C LYS A 119 13.11 17.91 -12.26
N GLU A 120 12.13 17.48 -13.05
CA GLU A 120 12.38 16.97 -14.39
C GLU A 120 12.98 18.09 -15.26
N ASN A 121 14.30 18.19 -15.31
CA ASN A 121 14.96 19.17 -16.14
C ASN A 121 14.92 18.67 -17.60
N PRO A 122 14.37 19.43 -18.56
CA PRO A 122 14.33 19.04 -19.96
C PRO A 122 15.73 18.71 -20.51
N HIS A 123 16.77 19.38 -19.99
CA HIS A 123 18.16 19.15 -20.35
C HIS A 123 18.66 17.75 -19.97
N ASP A 124 18.20 17.16 -18.86
CA ASP A 124 18.63 15.84 -18.42
C ASP A 124 17.96 14.72 -19.22
N LYS A 125 16.69 14.92 -19.63
CA LYS A 125 16.00 14.03 -20.57
C LYS A 125 16.67 14.05 -21.95
N GLU A 126 17.09 15.22 -22.41
CA GLU A 126 17.81 15.38 -23.68
C GLU A 126 19.21 14.74 -23.63
N ASN A 127 19.95 14.93 -22.54
CA ASN A 127 21.26 14.27 -22.34
C ASN A 127 21.13 12.75 -22.30
N LEU A 128 20.10 12.22 -21.64
CA LEU A 128 19.82 10.79 -21.63
C LEU A 128 19.51 10.29 -23.05
N ARG A 129 18.69 11.03 -23.82
CA ARG A 129 18.35 10.68 -25.19
C ARG A 129 19.57 10.59 -26.10
N LYS A 130 20.44 11.60 -26.06
CA LYS A 130 21.70 11.60 -26.82
C LYS A 130 22.56 10.39 -26.49
N LYS A 131 22.69 10.07 -25.20
CA LYS A 131 23.48 8.90 -24.75
C LYS A 131 22.84 7.57 -25.18
N ILE A 132 21.52 7.48 -25.21
CA ILE A 132 20.80 6.33 -25.76
C ILE A 132 21.12 6.18 -27.25
N ASP A 133 21.00 7.26 -28.02
CA ASP A 133 21.26 7.26 -29.47
C ASP A 133 22.72 6.87 -29.79
N GLU A 134 23.69 7.38 -29.03
CA GLU A 134 25.10 7.00 -29.13
C GLU A 134 25.31 5.50 -28.89
N VAL A 135 24.68 4.93 -27.86
CA VAL A 135 24.81 3.49 -27.55
C VAL A 135 24.10 2.64 -28.59
N ILE A 136 22.95 3.08 -29.11
CA ILE A 136 22.24 2.38 -30.20
C ILE A 136 23.11 2.36 -31.46
N LEU A 137 23.72 3.48 -31.83
CA LEU A 137 24.61 3.55 -32.99
C LEU A 137 25.78 2.59 -32.83
N MET A 138 26.43 2.58 -31.66
CA MET A 138 27.52 1.66 -31.34
C MET A 138 27.12 0.19 -31.43
N VAL A 139 25.92 -0.17 -30.93
CA VAL A 139 25.39 -1.54 -31.03
C VAL A 139 25.10 -1.91 -32.49
N LYS A 140 24.64 -0.97 -33.32
CA LYS A 140 24.37 -1.19 -34.74
C LYS A 140 25.65 -1.33 -35.57
N GLU A 141 26.68 -0.54 -35.29
CA GLU A 141 27.98 -0.61 -35.98
C GLU A 141 28.66 -1.96 -35.77
N LYS A 142 28.59 -2.50 -34.54
CA LYS A 142 29.22 -3.79 -34.19
C LYS A 142 28.34 -5.01 -34.48
N LYS A 143 27.28 -4.85 -35.27
CA LYS A 143 26.24 -5.87 -35.53
C LYS A 143 26.81 -7.18 -36.07
N GLU A 144 27.62 -7.14 -37.12
CA GLU A 144 28.08 -8.36 -37.80
C GLU A 144 28.92 -9.23 -36.89
N ALA A 145 29.87 -8.62 -36.18
CA ALA A 145 30.74 -9.31 -35.24
C ALA A 145 29.99 -9.83 -34.01
N ALA A 146 29.04 -9.05 -33.47
CA ALA A 146 28.20 -9.47 -32.34
C ALA A 146 27.23 -10.62 -32.71
N ILE A 147 26.73 -10.64 -33.95
CA ILE A 147 25.88 -11.74 -34.46
C ILE A 147 26.69 -13.02 -34.64
N ALA A 148 27.95 -12.91 -35.09
CA ALA A 148 28.85 -14.05 -35.23
C ALA A 148 29.17 -14.71 -33.88
N GLU A 149 29.31 -13.91 -32.81
CA GLU A 149 29.49 -14.43 -31.45
C GLU A 149 28.21 -15.07 -30.89
N ASN A 150 27.11 -14.30 -30.80
CA ASN A 150 25.83 -14.81 -30.30
C ASN A 150 24.67 -13.92 -30.80
N LYS A 151 24.02 -14.40 -31.86
CA LYS A 151 22.87 -13.75 -32.49
C LYS A 151 21.70 -13.49 -31.54
N ALA A 152 21.41 -14.40 -30.61
CA ALA A 152 20.30 -14.25 -29.67
C ALA A 152 20.59 -13.13 -28.65
N LEU A 153 21.80 -13.11 -28.11
CA LEU A 153 22.25 -12.11 -27.14
C LEU A 153 22.32 -10.72 -27.78
N TYR A 154 22.78 -10.61 -29.03
CA TYR A 154 22.77 -9.35 -29.77
C TYR A 154 21.37 -8.72 -29.85
N TYR A 155 20.36 -9.48 -30.28
CA TYR A 155 18.99 -8.96 -30.37
C TYR A 155 18.41 -8.57 -29.01
N TYR A 156 18.77 -9.30 -27.94
CA TYR A 156 18.39 -8.93 -26.58
C TYR A 156 19.03 -7.61 -26.15
N LEU A 157 20.34 -7.44 -26.36
CA LEU A 157 21.07 -6.22 -25.99
C LEU A 157 20.56 -4.99 -26.77
N LEU A 158 20.24 -5.15 -28.05
CA LEU A 158 19.63 -4.10 -28.86
C LEU A 158 18.26 -3.70 -28.31
N GLY A 159 17.38 -4.68 -28.04
CA GLY A 159 16.08 -4.43 -27.41
C GLY A 159 16.21 -3.77 -26.04
N LYS A 160 17.13 -4.25 -25.20
CA LYS A 160 17.44 -3.68 -23.88
C LYS A 160 17.88 -2.22 -23.94
N THR A 161 18.65 -1.84 -24.96
CA THR A 161 19.05 -0.45 -25.16
C THR A 161 17.86 0.44 -25.49
N TRP A 162 16.95 -0.03 -26.35
CA TRP A 162 15.73 0.70 -26.68
C TRP A 162 14.74 0.81 -25.51
N CYS A 163 14.68 -0.19 -24.62
CA CYS A 163 13.82 -0.14 -23.44
C CYS A 163 14.24 0.90 -22.38
N VAL A 164 15.37 1.60 -22.56
CA VAL A 164 15.82 2.62 -21.59
C VAL A 164 14.85 3.81 -21.55
N GLN A 165 14.20 4.14 -22.67
CA GLN A 165 13.23 5.23 -22.79
C GLN A 165 11.84 4.69 -23.16
N HIS A 166 10.79 5.37 -22.68
CA HIS A 166 9.40 5.12 -23.07
C HIS A 166 8.84 6.33 -23.82
N PRO A 167 7.93 6.15 -24.80
CA PRO A 167 7.28 4.89 -25.20
C PRO A 167 8.21 3.92 -25.94
N VAL A 168 7.91 2.62 -25.85
CA VAL A 168 8.68 1.56 -26.50
C VAL A 168 8.21 1.41 -27.94
N ASP A 169 9.14 1.43 -28.89
CA ASP A 169 8.84 1.21 -30.31
C ASP A 169 8.47 -0.25 -30.61
N ASP A 170 7.59 -0.47 -31.59
CA ASP A 170 7.23 -1.81 -32.06
C ASP A 170 8.46 -2.61 -32.55
N GLU A 171 9.48 -1.91 -33.07
CA GLU A 171 10.77 -2.51 -33.44
C GLU A 171 11.47 -3.16 -32.24
N CYS A 172 11.39 -2.57 -31.06
CA CYS A 172 11.99 -3.13 -29.84
C CYS A 172 11.33 -4.45 -29.46
N ILE A 173 10.00 -4.50 -29.49
CA ILE A 173 9.25 -5.73 -29.22
C ILE A 173 9.57 -6.80 -30.27
N HIS A 174 9.73 -6.41 -31.54
CA HIS A 174 10.15 -7.32 -32.60
C HIS A 174 11.54 -7.92 -32.31
N MET A 175 12.53 -7.11 -31.92
CA MET A 175 13.87 -7.60 -31.61
C MET A 175 13.90 -8.49 -30.36
N LEU A 176 13.15 -8.14 -29.30
CA LEU A 176 13.02 -8.99 -28.11
C LEU A 176 12.38 -10.34 -28.43
N LYS A 177 11.29 -10.35 -29.21
CA LYS A 177 10.67 -11.60 -29.68
C LYS A 177 11.62 -12.43 -30.53
N LYS A 178 12.42 -11.79 -31.39
CA LYS A 178 13.44 -12.47 -32.21
C LYS A 178 14.53 -13.10 -31.35
N SER A 179 14.99 -12.40 -30.30
CA SER A 179 15.92 -12.94 -29.33
C SER A 179 15.35 -14.18 -28.62
N LEU A 180 14.13 -14.10 -28.13
CA LEU A 180 13.47 -15.19 -27.39
C LEU A 180 13.12 -16.40 -28.26
N LYS A 181 12.89 -16.21 -29.57
CA LYS A 181 12.77 -17.33 -30.53
C LYS A 181 14.07 -18.12 -30.68
N LEU A 182 15.21 -17.43 -30.59
CA LEU A 182 16.54 -18.05 -30.72
C LEU A 182 17.04 -18.63 -29.38
N ASN A 183 16.70 -17.99 -28.26
CA ASN A 183 17.01 -18.46 -26.93
C ASN A 183 15.79 -18.30 -25.99
N PRO A 184 14.90 -19.31 -25.92
CA PRO A 184 13.73 -19.27 -25.04
C PRO A 184 14.07 -19.25 -23.54
N ASN A 185 15.26 -19.71 -23.16
CA ASN A 185 15.68 -19.84 -21.76
C ASN A 185 16.16 -18.51 -21.15
N ASN A 186 16.19 -17.42 -21.92
CA ASN A 186 16.59 -16.10 -21.42
C ASN A 186 15.50 -15.48 -20.53
N SER A 187 15.59 -15.72 -19.22
CA SER A 187 14.65 -15.16 -18.23
C SER A 187 14.61 -13.61 -18.28
N GLU A 188 15.77 -12.94 -18.35
CA GLU A 188 15.79 -11.47 -18.40
C GLU A 188 15.09 -10.92 -19.65
N GLY A 189 15.21 -11.61 -20.79
CA GLY A 189 14.54 -11.23 -22.03
C GLY A 189 13.02 -11.30 -21.92
N TRP A 190 12.49 -12.36 -21.29
CA TRP A 190 11.05 -12.48 -21.02
C TRP A 190 10.55 -11.39 -20.07
N ASN A 191 11.32 -11.10 -19.01
CA ASN A 191 10.99 -10.03 -18.08
C ASN A 191 10.94 -8.66 -18.79
N LEU A 192 11.94 -8.34 -19.60
CA LEU A 192 12.01 -7.08 -20.33
C LEU A 192 10.87 -6.94 -21.36
N LEU A 193 10.53 -8.03 -22.05
CA LEU A 193 9.37 -8.05 -22.94
C LEU A 193 8.06 -7.80 -22.17
N GLY A 194 7.93 -8.39 -20.99
CA GLY A 194 6.81 -8.15 -20.09
C GLY A 194 6.67 -6.68 -19.69
N GLU A 195 7.76 -6.03 -19.29
CA GLU A 195 7.79 -4.59 -18.97
C GLU A 195 7.32 -3.74 -20.16
N CYS A 196 7.82 -4.03 -21.38
CA CYS A 196 7.36 -3.33 -22.59
C CYS A 196 5.85 -3.47 -22.82
N LEU A 197 5.31 -4.68 -22.62
CA LEU A 197 3.89 -4.96 -22.80
C LEU A 197 3.01 -4.26 -21.73
N VAL A 198 3.52 -4.07 -20.51
CA VAL A 198 2.86 -3.25 -19.48
C VAL A 198 2.74 -1.79 -19.95
N HIS A 199 3.81 -1.22 -20.53
CA HIS A 199 3.77 0.13 -21.08
C HIS A 199 2.78 0.27 -22.25
N LEU A 200 2.61 -0.78 -23.05
CA LEU A 200 1.58 -0.85 -24.10
C LEU A 200 0.18 -1.21 -23.57
N LYS A 201 -0.01 -1.32 -22.24
CA LYS A 201 -1.28 -1.71 -21.59
C LYS A 201 -1.81 -3.09 -22.01
N MET A 202 -0.91 -3.98 -22.47
CA MET A 202 -1.23 -5.37 -22.83
C MET A 202 -1.01 -6.32 -21.65
N PHE A 203 -1.74 -6.10 -20.55
CA PHE A 203 -1.45 -6.71 -19.25
C PHE A 203 -1.53 -8.24 -19.25
N SER A 204 -2.46 -8.86 -19.97
CA SER A 204 -2.59 -10.32 -20.03
C SER A 204 -1.36 -10.98 -20.67
N LYS A 205 -0.84 -10.36 -21.74
CA LYS A 205 0.39 -10.82 -22.41
C LYS A 205 1.63 -10.56 -21.55
N ALA A 206 1.67 -9.44 -20.84
CA ALA A 206 2.74 -9.13 -19.90
C ALA A 206 2.80 -10.18 -18.76
N LYS A 207 1.67 -10.49 -18.13
CA LYS A 207 1.55 -11.55 -17.10
C LYS A 207 2.09 -12.88 -17.62
N HIS A 208 1.69 -13.28 -18.82
CA HIS A 208 2.21 -14.51 -19.44
C HIS A 208 3.75 -14.48 -19.62
N CYS A 209 4.32 -13.36 -20.06
CA CYS A 209 5.76 -13.21 -20.20
C CYS A 209 6.50 -13.32 -18.86
N PHE A 210 5.98 -12.70 -17.80
CA PHE A 210 6.56 -12.79 -16.47
C PHE A 210 6.47 -14.21 -15.88
N ILE A 211 5.34 -14.90 -16.03
CA ILE A 211 5.20 -16.30 -15.59
C ILE A 211 6.16 -17.21 -16.38
N THR A 212 6.33 -16.95 -17.67
CA THR A 212 7.29 -17.70 -18.51
C THR A 212 8.73 -17.46 -18.07
N SER A 213 9.09 -16.19 -17.80
CA SER A 213 10.39 -15.81 -17.23
C SER A 213 10.68 -16.57 -15.92
N LEU A 214 9.67 -16.71 -15.06
CA LEU A 214 9.80 -17.39 -13.76
C LEU A 214 10.21 -18.86 -13.89
N LYS A 215 9.81 -19.54 -14.98
CA LYS A 215 10.19 -20.93 -15.26
C LYS A 215 11.69 -21.10 -15.53
N TYR A 216 12.34 -20.07 -16.08
CA TYR A 216 13.74 -20.12 -16.51
C TYR A 216 14.72 -19.50 -15.52
N GLY A 217 14.22 -18.71 -14.56
CA GLY A 217 15.05 -18.18 -13.49
C GLY A 217 14.34 -17.10 -12.69
N LYS A 218 14.54 -17.12 -11.38
CA LYS A 218 14.03 -16.10 -10.45
C LYS A 218 15.02 -14.95 -10.37
N SER A 219 14.53 -13.73 -10.51
CA SER A 219 15.30 -12.52 -10.22
C SER A 219 14.46 -11.56 -9.39
N LYS A 220 15.13 -10.71 -8.60
CA LYS A 220 14.47 -9.66 -7.81
C LYS A 220 13.59 -8.75 -8.66
N GLN A 221 14.07 -8.34 -9.85
CA GLN A 221 13.30 -7.50 -10.77
C GLN A 221 12.03 -8.21 -11.26
N LEU A 222 12.15 -9.49 -11.65
CA LEU A 222 11.01 -10.28 -12.10
C LEU A 222 9.95 -10.43 -11.01
N LEU A 223 10.36 -10.78 -9.80
CA LEU A 223 9.42 -10.97 -8.68
C LEU A 223 8.69 -9.68 -8.33
N ARG A 224 9.38 -8.53 -8.38
CA ARG A 224 8.76 -7.21 -8.25
C ARG A 224 7.72 -6.95 -9.34
N ASN A 225 8.05 -7.24 -10.60
CA ASN A 225 7.13 -7.06 -11.72
C ASN A 225 5.91 -7.98 -11.62
N LEU A 226 6.10 -9.23 -11.17
CA LEU A 226 5.00 -10.16 -10.87
C LEU A 226 4.12 -9.61 -9.75
N ALA A 227 4.70 -9.12 -8.65
CA ALA A 227 3.93 -8.51 -7.57
C ALA A 227 3.12 -7.28 -8.02
N ILE A 228 3.64 -6.51 -8.98
CA ILE A 228 2.93 -5.37 -9.56
C ILE A 228 1.78 -5.84 -10.46
N ILE A 229 2.03 -6.73 -11.43
CA ILE A 229 1.03 -7.16 -12.42
C ILE A 229 -0.14 -7.92 -11.77
N MET A 230 0.10 -8.63 -10.67
CA MET A 230 -0.95 -9.35 -9.94
C MET A 230 -1.96 -8.42 -9.25
N ARG A 231 -1.70 -7.11 -9.20
CA ARG A 231 -2.61 -6.10 -8.64
C ARG A 231 -3.24 -5.23 -9.73
N GLU A 232 -2.96 -5.52 -11.00
CA GLU A 232 -3.48 -4.72 -12.11
C GLU A 232 -4.97 -4.93 -12.26
N VAL A 233 -5.75 -3.86 -12.08
CA VAL A 233 -7.22 -3.88 -12.02
C VAL A 233 -7.86 -4.55 -13.24
N GLN A 234 -7.26 -4.41 -14.43
CA GLN A 234 -7.81 -5.01 -15.67
C GLN A 234 -7.72 -6.54 -15.71
N LEU A 235 -6.91 -7.14 -14.83
CA LEU A 235 -6.76 -8.60 -14.72
C LEU A 235 -7.59 -9.19 -13.58
N LEU A 236 -8.18 -8.33 -12.73
CA LEU A 236 -8.91 -8.73 -11.54
C LEU A 236 -10.39 -8.87 -11.86
N THR A 237 -10.97 -9.96 -11.36
CA THR A 237 -12.39 -10.28 -11.37
C THR A 237 -12.83 -10.53 -9.94
N SER A 238 -14.13 -10.52 -9.67
CA SER A 238 -14.67 -10.83 -8.34
C SER A 238 -14.23 -12.20 -7.80
N GLU A 239 -13.95 -13.16 -8.69
CA GLU A 239 -13.59 -14.53 -8.34
C GLU A 239 -12.09 -14.67 -8.04
N ASN A 240 -11.23 -14.05 -8.85
CA ASN A 240 -9.78 -14.25 -8.75
C ASN A 240 -9.04 -13.18 -7.93
N VAL A 241 -9.73 -12.11 -7.50
CA VAL A 241 -9.07 -10.93 -6.91
C VAL A 241 -8.26 -11.30 -5.68
N LYS A 242 -8.82 -12.11 -4.78
CA LYS A 242 -8.15 -12.51 -3.54
C LYS A 242 -6.90 -13.34 -3.82
N GLU A 243 -7.03 -14.39 -4.63
CA GLU A 243 -5.92 -15.27 -5.01
C GLU A 243 -4.79 -14.48 -5.71
N CYS A 244 -5.14 -13.57 -6.64
CA CYS A 244 -4.16 -12.74 -7.32
C CYS A 244 -3.40 -11.82 -6.35
N LEU A 245 -4.11 -11.17 -5.42
CA LEU A 245 -3.48 -10.27 -4.46
C LEU A 245 -2.58 -11.03 -3.47
N GLU A 246 -3.00 -12.21 -3.02
CA GLU A 246 -2.20 -13.10 -2.16
C GLU A 246 -0.93 -13.57 -2.90
N ALA A 247 -1.05 -14.02 -4.14
CA ALA A 247 0.10 -14.37 -4.98
C ALA A 247 1.05 -13.18 -5.17
N GLY A 248 0.51 -11.98 -5.37
CA GLY A 248 1.29 -10.75 -5.46
C GLY A 248 2.07 -10.42 -4.19
N ILE A 249 1.50 -10.71 -3.01
CA ILE A 249 2.19 -10.57 -1.72
C ILE A 249 3.33 -11.58 -1.61
N GLU A 250 3.13 -12.83 -2.00
CA GLU A 250 4.17 -13.86 -1.95
C GLU A 250 5.35 -13.51 -2.87
N TYR A 251 5.10 -13.08 -4.10
CA TYR A 251 6.18 -12.60 -4.98
C TYR A 251 6.93 -11.40 -4.40
N ALA A 252 6.22 -10.46 -3.76
CA ALA A 252 6.87 -9.32 -3.12
C ALA A 252 7.73 -9.74 -1.90
N LYS A 253 7.27 -10.72 -1.11
CA LYS A 253 8.05 -11.31 0.00
C LYS A 253 9.30 -12.02 -0.53
N GLU A 254 9.18 -12.83 -1.57
CA GLU A 254 10.34 -13.47 -2.22
C GLU A 254 11.34 -12.42 -2.73
N ALA A 255 10.87 -11.32 -3.33
CA ALA A 255 11.75 -10.24 -3.78
C ALA A 255 12.53 -9.57 -2.63
N VAL A 256 11.91 -9.45 -1.46
CA VAL A 256 12.55 -8.96 -0.22
C VAL A 256 13.53 -9.99 0.35
N GLN A 257 13.24 -11.29 0.25
CA GLN A 257 14.14 -12.35 0.73
C GLN A 257 15.44 -12.41 -0.08
N ILE A 258 15.39 -12.15 -1.39
CA ILE A 258 16.59 -12.08 -2.23
C ILE A 258 17.51 -10.92 -1.80
N ASP A 259 16.93 -9.77 -1.45
CA ASP A 259 17.69 -8.60 -1.02
C ASP A 259 16.87 -7.78 -0.01
N TYR A 260 17.15 -8.01 1.27
CA TYR A 260 16.45 -7.36 2.38
C TYR A 260 16.71 -5.85 2.44
N THR A 261 17.79 -5.37 1.80
CA THR A 261 18.18 -3.96 1.78
C THR A 261 17.53 -3.17 0.65
N ASP A 262 16.89 -3.86 -0.32
CA ASP A 262 16.23 -3.20 -1.44
C ASP A 262 14.93 -2.50 -1.01
N GLY A 263 14.97 -1.17 -0.96
CA GLY A 263 13.80 -0.37 -0.61
C GLY A 263 12.65 -0.54 -1.59
N LYS A 264 12.91 -0.77 -2.88
CA LYS A 264 11.85 -0.94 -3.88
C LYS A 264 11.07 -2.23 -3.64
N SER A 265 11.74 -3.31 -3.24
CA SER A 265 11.05 -4.57 -2.88
C SER A 265 10.12 -4.35 -1.69
N TRP A 266 10.58 -3.64 -0.66
CA TRP A 266 9.75 -3.25 0.49
C TRP A 266 8.58 -2.34 0.12
N ALA A 267 8.79 -1.37 -0.77
CA ALA A 267 7.73 -0.48 -1.25
C ALA A 267 6.65 -1.24 -2.00
N ILE A 268 7.04 -2.19 -2.87
CA ILE A 268 6.10 -3.03 -3.62
C ILE A 268 5.34 -3.98 -2.70
N LEU A 269 5.99 -4.50 -1.65
CA LEU A 269 5.32 -5.29 -0.61
C LEU A 269 4.30 -4.44 0.17
N GLY A 270 4.63 -3.18 0.47
CA GLY A 270 3.70 -2.21 1.05
C GLY A 270 2.47 -1.99 0.17
N ASN A 271 2.68 -1.79 -1.13
CA ASN A 271 1.59 -1.65 -2.11
C ASN A 271 0.72 -2.93 -2.20
N ALA A 272 1.33 -4.11 -2.09
CA ALA A 272 0.63 -5.39 -2.12
C ALA A 272 -0.33 -5.52 -0.92
N TYR A 273 0.17 -5.27 0.28
CA TYR A 273 -0.66 -5.25 1.48
C TYR A 273 -1.74 -4.17 1.47
N LEU A 274 -1.47 -2.99 0.90
CA LEU A 274 -2.46 -1.93 0.77
C LEU A 274 -3.58 -2.29 -0.21
N SER A 275 -3.23 -3.02 -1.28
CA SER A 275 -4.22 -3.52 -2.25
C SER A 275 -5.11 -4.59 -1.62
N LEU A 276 -4.53 -5.51 -0.84
CA LEU A 276 -5.29 -6.49 -0.06
C LEU A 276 -6.20 -5.79 0.96
N PHE A 277 -5.68 -4.78 1.67
CA PHE A 277 -6.48 -3.96 2.57
C PHE A 277 -7.68 -3.34 1.85
N CYS A 278 -7.57 -2.86 0.62
CA CYS A 278 -8.73 -2.27 -0.05
C CYS A 278 -9.86 -3.27 -0.35
N ILE A 279 -9.53 -4.56 -0.47
CA ILE A 279 -10.51 -5.63 -0.69
C ILE A 279 -11.06 -6.16 0.65
N GLU A 280 -10.18 -6.56 1.56
CA GLU A 280 -10.57 -7.21 2.83
C GLU A 280 -10.91 -6.20 3.94
N GLN A 281 -10.26 -5.04 3.92
CA GLN A 281 -10.38 -3.95 4.90
C GLN A 281 -10.14 -4.35 6.35
N GLU A 282 -9.38 -5.44 6.54
CA GLU A 282 -8.84 -5.82 7.83
C GLU A 282 -7.70 -4.88 8.25
N ILE A 283 -7.57 -4.65 9.55
CA ILE A 283 -6.54 -3.77 10.12
C ILE A 283 -5.12 -4.35 9.87
N ASN A 284 -4.99 -5.67 9.81
CA ASN A 284 -3.71 -6.36 9.73
C ASN A 284 -2.96 -6.12 8.40
N PRO A 285 -3.57 -6.26 7.20
CA PRO A 285 -2.94 -5.83 5.96
C PRO A 285 -2.52 -4.35 5.96
N LEU A 286 -3.34 -3.45 6.54
CA LEU A 286 -3.02 -2.02 6.60
C LEU A 286 -1.77 -1.74 7.44
N SER A 287 -1.66 -2.35 8.63
CA SER A 287 -0.49 -2.20 9.49
C SER A 287 0.78 -2.77 8.84
N LYS A 288 0.69 -3.94 8.19
CA LYS A 288 1.79 -4.53 7.43
C LYS A 288 2.24 -3.64 6.27
N SER A 289 1.31 -2.95 5.61
CA SER A 289 1.62 -1.98 4.57
C SER A 289 2.46 -0.81 5.10
N ILE A 290 2.02 -0.20 6.21
CA ILE A 290 2.72 0.92 6.87
C ILE A 290 4.14 0.51 7.29
N ILE A 291 4.29 -0.67 7.90
CA ILE A 291 5.58 -1.21 8.31
C ILE A 291 6.50 -1.41 7.09
N SER A 292 5.96 -1.94 5.99
CA SER A 292 6.73 -2.19 4.76
C SER A 292 7.25 -0.89 4.14
N TYR A 293 6.43 0.17 4.08
CA TYR A 293 6.92 1.49 3.64
C TYR A 293 7.97 2.07 4.58
N GLY A 294 7.83 1.87 5.90
CA GLY A 294 8.84 2.26 6.88
C GLY A 294 10.19 1.59 6.62
N LYS A 295 10.20 0.32 6.23
CA LYS A 295 11.41 -0.39 5.81
C LYS A 295 11.95 0.09 4.46
N ALA A 296 11.07 0.39 3.51
CA ALA A 296 11.47 0.93 2.20
C ALA A 296 12.23 2.24 2.31
N LEU A 297 11.86 3.10 3.27
CA LEU A 297 12.52 4.38 3.53
C LEU A 297 13.95 4.25 4.10
N LYS A 298 14.38 3.07 4.55
CA LYS A 298 15.75 2.83 5.01
C LYS A 298 16.76 2.83 3.86
N ASP A 299 16.30 2.52 2.64
CA ASP A 299 17.10 2.68 1.43
C ASP A 299 17.02 4.12 0.95
N THR A 300 18.16 4.83 1.05
CA THR A 300 18.28 6.25 0.70
C THR A 300 17.94 6.53 -0.76
N LYS A 301 18.14 5.56 -1.66
CA LYS A 301 17.79 5.71 -3.09
C LYS A 301 16.28 5.63 -3.27
N THR A 302 15.64 4.62 -2.71
CA THR A 302 14.19 4.45 -2.79
C THR A 302 13.46 5.59 -2.05
N ALA A 303 14.02 6.12 -0.96
CA ALA A 303 13.44 7.23 -0.21
C ALA A 303 13.30 8.54 -1.01
N LYS A 304 14.00 8.68 -2.15
CA LYS A 304 13.85 9.82 -3.08
C LYS A 304 12.69 9.66 -4.06
N ASN A 305 11.99 8.53 -4.06
CA ASN A 305 10.85 8.30 -4.95
C ASN A 305 9.57 8.98 -4.40
N PRO A 306 8.97 9.96 -5.13
CA PRO A 306 7.76 10.65 -4.67
C PRO A 306 6.55 9.71 -4.48
N TYR A 307 6.45 8.64 -5.28
CA TYR A 307 5.36 7.67 -5.21
C TYR A 307 5.38 6.86 -3.92
N LEU A 308 6.56 6.58 -3.37
CA LEU A 308 6.68 5.87 -2.08
C LEU A 308 6.00 6.68 -0.97
N HIS A 309 6.31 7.98 -0.89
CA HIS A 309 5.73 8.87 0.11
C HIS A 309 4.23 9.06 -0.12
N PHE A 310 3.79 9.18 -1.36
CA PHE A 310 2.36 9.27 -1.66
C PHE A 310 1.60 8.01 -1.19
N ASN A 311 2.06 6.82 -1.55
CA ASN A 311 1.42 5.57 -1.17
C ASN A 311 1.45 5.32 0.35
N ARG A 312 2.55 5.69 1.00
CA ARG A 312 2.67 5.73 2.47
C ARG A 312 1.61 6.66 3.08
N GLY A 313 1.42 7.85 2.51
CA GLY A 313 0.40 8.81 2.93
C GLY A 313 -1.02 8.26 2.79
N VAL A 314 -1.31 7.53 1.70
CA VAL A 314 -2.59 6.85 1.52
C VAL A 314 -2.83 5.80 2.62
N ALA A 315 -1.83 4.99 2.96
CA ALA A 315 -1.94 4.01 4.04
C ALA A 315 -2.24 4.68 5.40
N PHE A 316 -1.49 5.73 5.76
CA PHE A 316 -1.75 6.48 7.00
C PHE A 316 -3.13 7.14 7.03
N LYS A 317 -3.59 7.67 5.89
CA LYS A 317 -4.94 8.24 5.76
C LYS A 317 -6.01 7.20 6.05
N TYR A 318 -5.90 5.99 5.50
CA TYR A 318 -6.83 4.89 5.81
C TYR A 318 -6.75 4.44 7.27
N ALA A 319 -5.58 4.56 7.89
CA ALA A 319 -5.37 4.29 9.32
C ALA A 319 -5.83 5.43 10.24
N GLU A 320 -6.41 6.52 9.71
CA GLU A 320 -6.78 7.75 10.46
C GLU A 320 -5.60 8.43 11.17
N MET A 321 -4.36 8.09 10.79
CA MET A 321 -3.12 8.74 11.23
C MET A 321 -2.83 9.96 10.35
N TYR A 322 -3.66 10.99 10.52
CA TYR A 322 -3.72 12.09 9.54
C TYR A 322 -2.49 12.99 9.52
N THR A 323 -1.78 13.15 10.66
CA THR A 323 -0.51 13.92 10.72
C THR A 323 0.53 13.29 9.79
N GLU A 324 0.75 11.99 9.94
CA GLU A 324 1.69 11.21 9.15
C GLU A 324 1.28 11.16 7.68
N ALA A 325 -0.03 11.09 7.40
CA ALA A 325 -0.56 11.16 6.03
C ALA A 325 -0.20 12.49 5.36
N MET A 326 -0.49 13.62 6.01
CA MET A 326 -0.20 14.95 5.48
C MET A 326 1.30 15.19 5.28
N ILE A 327 2.14 14.78 6.25
CA ILE A 327 3.61 14.84 6.13
C ILE A 327 4.09 14.01 4.94
N SER A 328 3.52 12.82 4.73
CA SER A 328 3.90 11.95 3.60
C SER A 328 3.53 12.57 2.25
N PHE A 329 2.32 13.14 2.13
CA PHE A 329 1.93 13.84 0.91
C PHE A 329 2.76 15.10 0.67
N GLU A 330 3.08 15.87 1.70
CA GLU A 330 3.98 17.02 1.59
C GLU A 330 5.39 16.58 1.15
N LYS A 331 5.91 15.47 1.68
CA LYS A 331 7.21 14.93 1.25
C LYS A 331 7.19 14.49 -0.21
N SER A 332 6.09 13.89 -0.66
CA SER A 332 5.88 13.57 -2.07
C SER A 332 5.95 14.81 -2.96
N LEU A 333 5.29 15.90 -2.56
CA LEU A 333 5.31 17.19 -3.27
C LEU A 333 6.65 17.92 -3.22
N GLN A 334 7.46 17.71 -2.19
CA GLN A 334 8.83 18.22 -2.15
C GLN A 334 9.71 17.53 -3.19
N LEU A 335 9.45 16.25 -3.48
CA LEU A 335 10.20 15.45 -4.45
C LEU A 335 9.69 15.64 -5.87
N ASP A 336 8.37 15.83 -6.06
CA ASP A 336 7.75 16.20 -7.32
C ASP A 336 6.71 17.33 -7.13
N PRO A 337 7.13 18.60 -7.23
CA PRO A 337 6.24 19.75 -7.06
C PRO A 337 5.17 19.89 -8.14
N ALA A 338 5.34 19.25 -9.30
CA ALA A 338 4.41 19.32 -10.43
C ALA A 338 3.30 18.27 -10.33
N TRP A 339 3.34 17.38 -9.32
CA TRP A 339 2.37 16.30 -9.20
C TRP A 339 1.01 16.77 -8.67
N ASP A 340 0.10 17.10 -9.59
CA ASP A 340 -1.24 17.62 -9.26
C ASP A 340 -2.06 16.69 -8.38
N VAL A 341 -1.97 15.37 -8.57
CA VAL A 341 -2.72 14.39 -7.76
C VAL A 341 -2.28 14.42 -6.30
N ALA A 342 -0.98 14.53 -6.03
CA ALA A 342 -0.45 14.66 -4.68
C ALA A 342 -0.91 15.97 -4.03
N LYS A 343 -0.86 17.07 -4.79
CA LYS A 343 -1.26 18.41 -4.33
C LYS A 343 -2.74 18.46 -3.98
N LYS A 344 -3.58 17.91 -4.86
CA LYS A 344 -5.02 17.84 -4.68
C LYS A 344 -5.37 16.98 -3.46
N THR A 345 -4.78 15.78 -3.35
CA THR A 345 -5.02 14.87 -2.22
C THR A 345 -4.69 15.52 -0.88
N LEU A 346 -3.55 16.21 -0.76
CA LEU A 346 -3.18 16.92 0.46
C LEU A 346 -4.18 18.04 0.81
N ASN A 347 -4.53 18.88 -0.17
CA ASN A 347 -5.48 19.98 0.05
C ASN A 347 -6.87 19.48 0.42
N ASP A 348 -7.34 18.44 -0.26
CA ASP A 348 -8.64 17.84 0.00
C ASP A 348 -8.67 17.22 1.41
N LEU A 349 -7.59 16.57 1.86
CA LEU A 349 -7.49 16.03 3.21
C LEU A 349 -7.52 17.13 4.29
N VAL A 350 -6.76 18.22 4.11
CA VAL A 350 -6.78 19.37 5.05
C VAL A 350 -8.18 19.99 5.10
N LYS A 351 -8.83 20.16 3.94
CA LYS A 351 -10.19 20.67 3.84
C LYS A 351 -11.19 19.74 4.53
N TYR A 352 -11.06 18.43 4.35
CA TYR A 352 -11.89 17.42 5.01
C TYR A 352 -11.80 17.53 6.53
N LEU A 353 -10.59 17.54 7.10
CA LEU A 353 -10.39 17.64 8.55
C LEU A 353 -10.90 18.97 9.11
N THR A 354 -10.67 20.07 8.39
CA THR A 354 -11.20 21.40 8.76
C THR A 354 -12.73 21.40 8.79
N THR A 355 -13.35 20.78 7.79
CA THR A 355 -14.82 20.71 7.67
C THR A 355 -15.41 19.82 8.75
N ALA A 356 -14.83 18.64 8.99
CA ALA A 356 -15.25 17.71 10.04
C ALA A 356 -15.17 18.37 11.42
N GLN A 357 -14.05 19.03 11.75
CA GLN A 357 -13.88 19.76 13.00
C GLN A 357 -14.91 20.89 13.16
N THR A 358 -15.11 21.70 12.12
CA THR A 358 -16.04 22.84 12.17
C THR A 358 -17.47 22.36 12.39
N LEU A 359 -17.89 21.31 11.69
CA LEU A 359 -19.22 20.73 11.80
C LEU A 359 -19.43 20.04 13.15
N PHE A 360 -18.43 19.34 13.66
CA PHE A 360 -18.43 18.79 15.02
C PHE A 360 -18.63 19.88 16.08
N GLN A 361 -17.79 20.93 16.06
CA GLN A 361 -17.85 22.03 17.03
C GLN A 361 -19.19 22.78 17.00
N ARG A 362 -19.78 22.92 15.79
CA ARG A 362 -21.06 23.63 15.59
C ARG A 362 -22.27 22.70 15.60
N LYS A 363 -22.12 21.40 15.90
CA LYS A 363 -23.19 20.38 15.87
C LYS A 363 -24.01 20.44 14.58
N GLY A 364 -23.34 20.47 13.43
CA GLY A 364 -23.96 20.58 12.12
C GLY A 364 -24.59 21.93 11.80
N GLN A 365 -24.27 22.99 12.56
CA GLN A 365 -24.88 24.33 12.48
C GLN A 365 -26.37 24.36 12.82
N ILE A 366 -26.85 23.35 13.55
CA ILE A 366 -28.25 23.23 13.98
C ILE A 366 -28.44 23.95 15.32
N ARG A 367 -29.52 24.73 15.45
CA ARG A 367 -29.86 25.43 16.70
C ARG A 367 -30.20 24.44 17.81
N THR A 368 -29.82 24.75 19.05
CA THR A 368 -30.04 23.87 20.22
C THR A 368 -31.49 23.43 20.41
N LYS A 369 -32.46 24.32 20.18
CA LYS A 369 -33.90 23.98 20.26
C LYS A 369 -34.30 22.89 19.26
N GLN A 370 -33.76 22.96 18.04
CA GLN A 370 -34.01 21.98 17.00
C GLN A 370 -33.31 20.65 17.31
N LEU A 371 -32.07 20.70 17.85
CA LEU A 371 -31.39 19.49 18.33
C LEU A 371 -32.20 18.77 19.41
N GLN A 372 -32.72 19.50 20.40
CA GLN A 372 -33.60 18.94 21.43
C GLN A 372 -34.87 18.32 20.83
N GLN A 373 -35.47 18.95 19.81
CA GLN A 373 -36.62 18.39 19.12
C GLN A 373 -36.28 17.08 18.38
N MET A 374 -35.13 17.03 17.71
CA MET A 374 -34.66 15.83 17.02
C MET A 374 -34.40 14.68 18.00
N THR A 375 -33.71 14.95 19.10
CA THR A 375 -33.27 13.92 20.05
C THR A 375 -34.39 13.43 20.97
N ARG A 376 -35.49 14.18 21.13
CA ARG A 376 -36.71 13.68 21.82
C ARG A 376 -37.30 12.42 21.19
N THR A 377 -37.07 12.22 19.89
CA THR A 377 -37.53 11.01 19.19
C THR A 377 -36.67 9.78 19.44
N LEU A 378 -35.51 9.94 20.09
CA LEU A 378 -34.62 8.82 20.45
C LEU A 378 -35.19 8.07 21.66
N ASP A 379 -35.60 6.84 21.41
CA ASP A 379 -36.15 5.89 22.37
C ASP A 379 -35.50 4.50 22.22
N THR A 380 -35.84 3.56 23.10
CA THR A 380 -35.33 2.18 23.02
C THR A 380 -35.66 1.50 21.68
N ARG A 381 -36.75 1.90 21.02
CA ARG A 381 -37.14 1.35 19.71
C ARG A 381 -36.19 1.83 18.59
N SER A 382 -35.53 2.97 18.77
CA SER A 382 -34.57 3.53 17.82
C SER A 382 -33.32 2.67 17.65
N LEU A 383 -33.03 1.80 18.63
CA LEU A 383 -31.97 0.80 18.57
C LEU A 383 -32.26 -0.36 17.59
N GLY A 384 -33.51 -0.48 17.10
CA GLY A 384 -33.89 -1.54 16.17
C GLY A 384 -33.65 -2.93 16.78
N LEU A 385 -32.90 -3.77 16.06
CA LEU A 385 -32.53 -5.12 16.52
C LEU A 385 -31.74 -5.12 17.84
N TYR A 386 -30.97 -4.06 18.11
CA TYR A 386 -30.08 -3.97 19.28
C TYR A 386 -30.85 -3.71 20.59
N SER A 387 -32.16 -3.51 20.51
CA SER A 387 -33.04 -3.40 21.68
C SER A 387 -33.36 -4.75 22.33
N LYS A 388 -33.06 -5.86 21.66
CA LYS A 388 -33.35 -7.23 22.11
C LYS A 388 -32.07 -8.05 22.19
N PRO A 389 -32.05 -9.15 22.97
CA PRO A 389 -30.94 -10.09 22.95
C PRO A 389 -30.72 -10.67 21.54
N ILE A 390 -29.48 -10.62 21.07
CA ILE A 390 -29.07 -11.12 19.75
C ILE A 390 -28.50 -12.51 19.94
N LYS A 391 -28.97 -13.49 19.17
CA LYS A 391 -28.42 -14.85 19.22
C LYS A 391 -27.13 -14.90 18.39
N THR A 392 -26.00 -15.21 19.03
CA THR A 392 -24.71 -15.45 18.38
C THR A 392 -24.41 -16.95 18.36
N MET A 393 -23.35 -17.38 17.66
CA MET A 393 -22.92 -18.81 17.65
C MET A 393 -22.58 -19.35 19.04
N THR A 394 -22.16 -18.46 19.93
CA THR A 394 -21.56 -18.75 21.23
C THR A 394 -22.49 -18.42 22.41
N GLY A 395 -23.70 -17.90 22.14
CA GLY A 395 -24.69 -17.60 23.19
C GLY A 395 -25.67 -16.48 22.81
N GLN A 396 -26.04 -15.68 23.81
CA GLN A 396 -26.82 -14.46 23.63
C GLN A 396 -25.95 -13.24 23.92
N LEU A 397 -25.97 -12.28 22.99
CA LEU A 397 -25.35 -10.97 23.14
C LEU A 397 -26.43 -9.96 23.54
N ILE A 398 -26.23 -9.31 24.68
CA ILE A 398 -27.05 -8.19 25.14
C ILE A 398 -26.19 -6.93 25.07
N LEU A 399 -26.73 -5.90 24.44
CA LEU A 399 -26.06 -4.61 24.28
C LEU A 399 -26.66 -3.58 25.24
N GLU A 400 -25.80 -2.92 26.00
CA GLU A 400 -26.17 -1.86 26.92
C GLU A 400 -26.21 -0.49 26.19
N PRO A 401 -27.36 0.21 26.18
CA PRO A 401 -27.44 1.57 25.63
C PRO A 401 -26.56 2.52 26.44
N THR A 402 -25.53 3.07 25.80
CA THR A 402 -24.53 3.93 26.44
C THR A 402 -24.53 5.32 25.82
N PRO A 403 -24.58 6.41 26.62
CA PRO A 403 -24.38 7.78 26.13
C PRO A 403 -22.99 7.98 25.51
N LEU A 404 -22.86 8.91 24.57
CA LEU A 404 -21.58 9.16 23.89
C LEU A 404 -20.49 9.65 24.86
N SER A 405 -20.89 10.35 25.92
CA SER A 405 -20.02 10.86 26.98
C SER A 405 -19.30 9.77 27.79
N LYS A 406 -19.81 8.53 27.79
CA LYS A 406 -19.28 7.41 28.59
C LYS A 406 -18.44 6.41 27.79
N LEU A 407 -18.19 6.70 26.52
CA LEU A 407 -17.35 5.84 25.69
C LEU A 407 -15.88 5.98 26.07
N GLN A 408 -15.17 4.85 25.99
CA GLN A 408 -13.72 4.79 26.19
C GLN A 408 -13.03 4.65 24.83
N ASN A 409 -11.79 5.13 24.73
CA ASN A 409 -10.98 4.94 23.53
C ASN A 409 -10.76 3.43 23.24
N GLY A 410 -10.86 3.03 21.99
CA GLY A 410 -10.84 1.63 21.57
C GLY A 410 -12.24 1.00 21.47
N LEU A 411 -12.27 -0.34 21.52
CA LEU A 411 -13.49 -1.13 21.39
C LEU A 411 -14.34 -1.06 22.66
N ASN A 412 -15.60 -0.65 22.53
CA ASN A 412 -16.56 -0.65 23.63
C ASN A 412 -17.46 -1.90 23.54
N CYS A 413 -16.95 -3.04 23.99
CA CYS A 413 -17.66 -4.33 23.97
C CYS A 413 -19.00 -4.26 24.68
N ASN A 414 -20.00 -5.00 24.17
CA ASN A 414 -21.33 -5.10 24.77
C ASN A 414 -22.09 -3.76 24.92
N LYS A 415 -21.63 -2.67 24.31
CA LYS A 415 -22.31 -1.36 24.35
C LYS A 415 -22.97 -1.05 23.01
N VAL A 416 -24.01 -0.23 23.03
CA VAL A 416 -24.61 0.34 21.81
C VAL A 416 -24.87 1.82 22.02
N VAL A 417 -24.51 2.62 21.01
CA VAL A 417 -24.80 4.06 21.00
C VAL A 417 -25.90 4.35 20.00
N CYS A 418 -26.72 5.36 20.27
CA CYS A 418 -27.75 5.81 19.34
C CYS A 418 -27.81 7.33 19.29
N GLY A 419 -27.85 7.88 18.09
CA GLY A 419 -27.88 9.32 17.87
C GLY A 419 -28.69 9.72 16.64
N LYS A 420 -28.93 11.02 16.52
CA LYS A 420 -29.51 11.66 15.33
C LYS A 420 -28.42 12.27 14.48
N VAL A 421 -28.43 11.99 13.18
CA VAL A 421 -27.51 12.63 12.23
C VAL A 421 -27.82 14.12 12.13
N VAL A 422 -26.81 14.96 12.28
CA VAL A 422 -26.92 16.44 12.24
C VAL A 422 -26.29 17.04 10.99
N CYS A 423 -25.28 16.39 10.41
CA CYS A 423 -24.67 16.83 9.15
C CYS A 423 -23.86 15.69 8.54
N VAL A 424 -23.65 15.78 7.22
CA VAL A 424 -22.76 14.90 6.45
C VAL A 424 -21.53 15.71 6.05
N VAL A 425 -20.35 15.13 6.20
CA VAL A 425 -19.07 15.73 5.77
C VAL A 425 -18.79 15.22 4.36
N TYR A 426 -19.02 16.08 3.36
CA TYR A 426 -18.76 15.73 1.98
C TYR A 426 -17.25 15.73 1.68
N TYR A 427 -16.77 14.62 1.12
CA TYR A 427 -15.40 14.43 0.69
C TYR A 427 -15.37 13.97 -0.78
N GLN A 428 -14.31 14.28 -1.53
CA GLN A 428 -14.22 13.90 -2.94
C GLN A 428 -14.03 12.38 -3.12
N GLU A 429 -13.41 11.71 -2.15
CA GLU A 429 -13.31 10.26 -2.16
C GLU A 429 -14.54 9.64 -1.50
N PRO A 430 -15.02 8.49 -2.00
CA PRO A 430 -16.22 7.86 -1.50
C PRO A 430 -16.09 7.27 -0.08
N VAL A 431 -14.85 7.09 0.41
CA VAL A 431 -14.55 6.40 1.67
C VAL A 431 -13.55 7.21 2.50
N PRO A 432 -13.79 7.43 3.81
CA PRO A 432 -14.99 7.04 4.55
C PRO A 432 -16.20 7.94 4.24
N TYR A 433 -17.41 7.39 4.39
CA TYR A 433 -18.62 8.18 4.51
C TYR A 433 -18.69 8.76 5.93
N THR A 434 -18.54 10.07 6.04
CA THR A 434 -18.39 10.73 7.34
C THR A 434 -19.59 11.61 7.65
N PHE A 435 -20.15 11.47 8.85
CA PHE A 435 -21.23 12.32 9.35
C PHE A 435 -21.04 12.64 10.83
N CYS A 436 -21.74 13.65 11.33
CA CYS A 436 -21.82 13.90 12.77
C CYS A 436 -23.19 13.47 13.28
N MET A 437 -23.22 12.92 14.49
CA MET A 437 -24.46 12.62 15.18
C MET A 437 -24.48 13.15 16.60
N VAL A 438 -25.68 13.36 17.14
CA VAL A 438 -25.91 13.79 18.51
C VAL A 438 -26.74 12.77 19.28
N ASP A 439 -26.38 12.52 20.54
CA ASP A 439 -27.18 11.67 21.44
C ASP A 439 -28.28 12.48 22.17
N LYS A 440 -28.99 11.80 23.09
CA LYS A 440 -30.06 12.41 23.89
C LYS A 440 -29.56 13.48 24.86
N GLU A 441 -28.30 13.40 25.28
CA GLU A 441 -27.62 14.38 26.13
C GLU A 441 -27.05 15.56 25.31
N LEU A 442 -27.26 15.57 23.99
CA LEU A 442 -26.72 16.54 23.04
C LEU A 442 -25.19 16.50 22.91
N ASN A 443 -24.53 15.41 23.31
CA ASN A 443 -23.14 15.19 22.98
C ASN A 443 -23.03 14.93 21.48
N CYS A 444 -22.05 15.54 20.82
CA CYS A 444 -21.82 15.35 19.40
C CYS A 444 -20.61 14.43 19.21
N ILE A 445 -20.61 13.63 18.15
CA ILE A 445 -19.46 12.83 17.75
C ILE A 445 -19.38 12.75 16.22
N VAL A 446 -18.17 12.63 15.68
CA VAL A 446 -17.94 12.32 14.27
C VAL A 446 -18.01 10.81 14.10
N VAL A 447 -18.58 10.33 13.00
CA VAL A 447 -18.64 8.91 12.65
C VAL A 447 -18.05 8.75 11.26
N SER A 448 -16.99 7.96 11.16
CA SER A 448 -16.33 7.61 9.90
C SER A 448 -16.69 6.18 9.53
N VAL A 449 -17.53 6.04 8.51
CA VAL A 449 -18.02 4.73 8.05
C VAL A 449 -17.26 4.29 6.81
N TYR A 450 -16.47 3.23 6.95
CA TYR A 450 -15.79 2.58 5.84
C TYR A 450 -16.78 1.64 5.12
N ASN A 451 -16.46 1.21 3.89
CA ASN A 451 -17.32 0.30 3.11
C ASN A 451 -18.71 0.80 2.70
N LEU A 452 -19.05 2.08 2.85
CA LEU A 452 -20.39 2.58 2.56
C LEU A 452 -20.45 3.30 1.21
N SER A 453 -21.38 2.90 0.35
CA SER A 453 -21.71 3.65 -0.87
C SER A 453 -22.23 5.05 -0.49
N PRO A 454 -21.68 6.14 -1.06
CA PRO A 454 -22.10 7.50 -0.72
C PRO A 454 -23.59 7.77 -0.89
N SER A 455 -24.25 7.05 -1.81
CA SER A 455 -25.68 7.17 -2.09
C SER A 455 -26.59 6.46 -1.08
N LYS A 456 -26.02 5.61 -0.22
CA LYS A 456 -26.75 4.74 0.72
C LYS A 456 -26.45 5.07 2.19
N GLY A 457 -25.70 6.14 2.44
CA GLY A 457 -25.38 6.59 3.79
C GLY A 457 -26.56 7.27 4.51
N PRO A 458 -26.53 7.32 5.84
CA PRO A 458 -27.55 7.96 6.64
C PRO A 458 -27.54 9.49 6.43
N VAL A 459 -28.73 10.07 6.32
CA VAL A 459 -28.91 11.51 6.06
C VAL A 459 -29.34 12.26 7.33
N ILE A 460 -29.34 13.59 7.26
CA ILE A 460 -29.75 14.46 8.37
C ILE A 460 -31.14 14.04 8.87
N HIS A 461 -31.32 14.00 10.20
CA HIS A 461 -32.51 13.52 10.93
C HIS A 461 -32.66 12.00 11.08
N ASP A 462 -31.88 11.19 10.37
CA ASP A 462 -31.90 9.75 10.58
C ASP A 462 -31.44 9.39 12.00
N SER A 463 -32.05 8.37 12.59
CA SER A 463 -31.53 7.75 13.81
C SER A 463 -30.56 6.65 13.43
N VAL A 464 -29.35 6.69 13.97
CA VAL A 464 -28.31 5.70 13.74
C VAL A 464 -27.97 5.04 15.07
N ALA A 465 -27.97 3.71 15.10
CA ALA A 465 -27.46 2.92 16.21
C ALA A 465 -26.21 2.15 15.77
N ILE A 466 -25.16 2.21 16.61
CA ILE A 466 -23.86 1.58 16.35
C ILE A 466 -23.55 0.64 17.53
N PRO A 467 -23.57 -0.68 17.31
CA PRO A 467 -23.20 -1.66 18.32
C PRO A 467 -21.67 -1.76 18.43
N GLU A 468 -21.19 -2.12 19.61
CA GLU A 468 -19.78 -2.28 19.97
C GLU A 468 -18.88 -1.17 19.38
N PRO A 469 -19.19 0.11 19.65
CA PRO A 469 -18.56 1.22 18.94
C PRO A 469 -17.05 1.26 19.21
N TYR A 470 -16.28 1.37 18.13
CA TYR A 470 -14.83 1.59 18.20
C TYR A 470 -14.55 3.09 18.21
N MET A 471 -14.22 3.61 19.39
CA MET A 471 -13.96 5.03 19.57
C MET A 471 -12.48 5.33 19.36
N THR A 472 -12.21 6.41 18.65
CA THR A 472 -10.89 6.96 18.38
C THR A 472 -10.92 8.45 18.71
N GLN A 473 -9.76 8.99 19.10
CA GLN A 473 -9.58 10.43 19.19
C GLN A 473 -8.75 10.88 17.99
N ILE A 474 -9.33 11.72 17.13
CA ILE A 474 -8.54 12.38 16.09
C ILE A 474 -7.77 13.50 16.77
N ASP A 475 -6.44 13.41 16.71
CA ASP A 475 -5.50 14.45 17.11
C ASP A 475 -4.44 14.59 16.04
N ALA A 476 -4.68 15.51 15.10
CA ALA A 476 -3.79 15.73 13.97
C ALA A 476 -3.27 17.16 13.93
N THR A 477 -2.00 17.31 13.57
CA THR A 477 -1.34 18.60 13.43
C THR A 477 -0.73 18.72 12.05
N TYR A 478 -0.96 19.86 11.40
CA TYR A 478 -0.32 20.15 10.13
C TYR A 478 -0.08 21.64 9.99
N LYS A 479 1.20 22.00 9.82
CA LYS A 479 1.66 23.40 9.89
C LYS A 479 1.17 24.03 11.19
N ASN A 480 0.42 25.13 11.10
CA ASN A 480 -0.11 25.85 12.26
C ASN A 480 -1.57 25.48 12.59
N GLN A 481 -2.11 24.42 11.97
CA GLN A 481 -3.49 23.97 12.18
C GLN A 481 -3.51 22.71 13.05
N LYS A 482 -4.46 22.68 13.99
CA LYS A 482 -4.71 21.54 14.88
C LYS A 482 -6.13 21.03 14.69
N PHE A 483 -6.24 19.72 14.47
CA PHE A 483 -7.49 19.01 14.27
C PHE A 483 -7.74 18.07 15.44
N GLN A 484 -8.73 18.38 16.28
CA GLN A 484 -9.05 17.60 17.47
C GLN A 484 -10.55 17.37 17.63
N TYR A 485 -10.98 16.10 17.56
CA TYR A 485 -12.36 15.70 17.79
C TYR A 485 -12.49 14.18 18.04
N PRO A 486 -13.50 13.74 18.80
CA PRO A 486 -13.84 12.33 18.96
C PRO A 486 -14.45 11.75 17.68
N ASN A 487 -14.08 10.52 17.35
CA ASN A 487 -14.53 9.81 16.15
C ASN A 487 -14.92 8.36 16.47
N LEU A 488 -16.06 7.92 15.95
CA LEU A 488 -16.41 6.51 15.90
C LEU A 488 -16.03 5.95 14.54
N ARG A 489 -15.13 4.97 14.55
CA ARG A 489 -14.74 4.25 13.35
C ARG A 489 -15.65 3.06 13.16
N VAL A 490 -16.40 3.04 12.07
CA VAL A 490 -17.24 1.89 11.70
C VAL A 490 -16.60 1.17 10.52
N TYR A 491 -16.11 -0.04 10.78
CA TYR A 491 -15.44 -0.87 9.77
C TYR A 491 -16.42 -1.52 8.78
N LEU A 492 -17.60 -1.92 9.27
CA LEU A 492 -18.60 -2.65 8.50
C LEU A 492 -19.97 -1.98 8.64
N PRO A 493 -20.50 -1.32 7.60
CA PRO A 493 -21.78 -0.62 7.65
C PRO A 493 -22.97 -1.51 8.01
N LEU A 494 -22.87 -2.81 7.72
CA LEU A 494 -23.92 -3.79 8.02
C LEU A 494 -24.19 -3.93 9.53
N THR A 495 -23.23 -3.55 10.38
CA THR A 495 -23.44 -3.49 11.84
C THR A 495 -24.26 -2.27 12.26
N MET A 496 -24.50 -1.29 11.40
CA MET A 496 -25.27 -0.11 11.75
C MET A 496 -26.76 -0.35 11.53
N ALA A 497 -27.58 0.17 12.44
CA ALA A 497 -29.01 0.30 12.21
C ALA A 497 -29.38 1.75 11.93
N VAL A 498 -29.94 2.02 10.75
CA VAL A 498 -30.45 3.32 10.35
C VAL A 498 -31.98 3.26 10.36
N ASN A 499 -32.61 4.18 11.09
CA ASN A 499 -34.07 4.22 11.27
C ASN A 499 -34.65 2.85 11.66
N LYS A 500 -33.99 2.19 12.64
CA LYS A 500 -34.36 0.89 13.22
C LYS A 500 -34.08 -0.34 12.35
N LYS A 501 -33.56 -0.18 11.13
CA LYS A 501 -33.26 -1.27 10.20
C LYS A 501 -31.75 -1.36 9.95
N CYS A 502 -31.21 -2.57 9.91
CA CYS A 502 -29.84 -2.79 9.42
C CYS A 502 -29.73 -2.35 7.96
N LEU A 503 -28.55 -1.86 7.60
CA LEU A 503 -28.19 -1.68 6.20
C LEU A 503 -28.05 -3.06 5.52
N SER A 504 -28.47 -3.14 4.26
CA SER A 504 -28.37 -4.33 3.42
C SER A 504 -27.06 -4.36 2.64
N ALA A 505 -26.69 -5.54 2.11
CA ALA A 505 -25.43 -5.73 1.38
C ALA A 505 -25.27 -4.83 0.13
N ASP A 506 -26.37 -4.30 -0.42
CA ASP A 506 -26.37 -3.35 -1.54
C ASP A 506 -25.72 -2.00 -1.19
N CYS A 507 -25.52 -1.69 0.10
CA CYS A 507 -24.87 -0.47 0.53
C CYS A 507 -23.33 -0.55 0.50
N ILE A 508 -22.75 -1.74 0.26
CA ILE A 508 -21.31 -1.94 0.36
C ILE A 508 -20.60 -1.37 -0.87
N CYS A 509 -19.56 -0.56 -0.64
CA CYS A 509 -18.68 -0.05 -1.69
C CYS A 509 -17.22 -0.14 -1.24
N GLN A 510 -16.42 -0.93 -1.96
CA GLN A 510 -15.00 -1.10 -1.67
C GLN A 510 -14.19 0.11 -2.18
N PRO A 511 -13.23 0.64 -1.38
CA PRO A 511 -12.28 1.63 -1.84
C PRO A 511 -11.38 0.99 -2.90
N HIS A 512 -11.03 1.76 -3.93
CA HIS A 512 -10.14 1.29 -4.99
C HIS A 512 -8.76 1.91 -4.79
N PHE A 513 -7.75 1.07 -4.57
CA PHE A 513 -6.35 1.51 -4.58
C PHE A 513 -5.84 1.57 -6.02
N LEU A 514 -5.81 2.77 -6.60
CA LEU A 514 -5.43 3.00 -7.99
C LEU A 514 -3.99 3.50 -8.16
N THR A 515 -3.04 3.09 -7.32
CA THR A 515 -1.65 3.54 -7.54
C THR A 515 -0.97 2.64 -8.56
N LYS A 516 -0.93 3.12 -9.80
CA LYS A 516 -0.27 2.49 -10.95
C LYS A 516 1.26 2.68 -10.97
N LEU A 517 1.79 3.50 -10.07
CA LEU A 517 3.15 4.04 -10.18
C LEU A 517 4.01 3.56 -9.01
N PHE A 518 4.34 2.28 -9.02
CA PHE A 518 5.56 1.75 -8.38
C PHE A 518 5.98 0.45 -9.05
#